data_AF-A0A3N5LBW7-F1
#
_entry.id   AF-A0A3N5LBW7-F1
#
_cell.length_a   1.000
_cell.length_b   1.000
_cell.length_c   1.000
_cell.angle_alpha   90.00
_cell.angle_beta   90.00
_cell.angle_gamma   90.00
#
_symmetry.space_group_name_H-M   'P 1'
#
loop_
_entity.id
_entity.type
_entity.pdbx_description
1 polymer ?
#
loop_
_entity_poly.entity_id
_entity_poly.type
_entity_poly.pdbx_seq_one_letter_code
_entity_poly.pdbx_strand_id
1 'polypeptide(L)'
;MDYRTVCAWDYQPMKQIAFLPLDDRPVNYDYPQILARSAGLEALLPPREWLGNPWRPSQHEKLVDWLRQVSDQVEGMIVAVDTLAYGGLIRMRISDEPYDSVHSRLSVLREIKMDHPSQKIIASSVIQRVCRSNSSEEEKPYWAIYGTRLFRFSYLQHKSALQEASPEELHELAALKTEIPDEIIQDYTQIRRRNHAVNRLMIDWVEEGLLDYLLLPQDDTADYGWNIAEARLLQSDIRRRGLTGRAITYPGADEI
;
A
#
# COMPACT_ATOMS: atom_id res chain seq x y z
N MET A 1 52.77 -19.46 -19.48
CA MET A 1 51.89 -19.21 -18.33
C MET A 1 50.52 -19.72 -18.70
N ASP A 2 50.08 -20.76 -18.00
CA ASP A 2 48.78 -21.40 -18.20
C ASP A 2 47.68 -20.48 -17.66
N TYR A 3 46.75 -20.09 -18.52
CA TYR A 3 45.63 -19.18 -18.21
C TYR A 3 44.39 -19.92 -17.67
N ARG A 4 44.51 -21.23 -17.36
CA ARG A 4 43.40 -22.06 -16.88
C ARG A 4 43.18 -22.04 -15.36
N THR A 5 43.92 -21.23 -14.61
CA THR A 5 43.89 -21.23 -13.14
C THR A 5 43.48 -19.88 -12.55
N VAL A 6 42.52 -19.19 -13.16
CA VAL A 6 41.89 -18.00 -12.55
C VAL A 6 40.38 -18.24 -12.46
N CYS A 7 39.94 -18.41 -11.21
CA CYS A 7 38.56 -18.36 -10.73
C CYS A 7 37.64 -19.54 -11.10
N ALA A 8 37.82 -20.67 -10.40
CA ALA A 8 36.65 -21.40 -9.92
C ALA A 8 35.95 -20.45 -8.91
N TRP A 9 34.98 -19.68 -9.38
CA TRP A 9 34.04 -19.04 -8.48
C TRP A 9 33.24 -20.17 -7.84
N ASP A 10 33.36 -20.35 -6.53
CA ASP A 10 32.39 -21.13 -5.77
C ASP A 10 31.02 -20.52 -6.06
N TYR A 11 30.24 -21.16 -6.94
CA TYR A 11 28.90 -20.74 -7.29
C TYR A 11 28.05 -20.95 -6.04
N GLN A 12 27.96 -19.93 -5.20
CA GLN A 12 26.89 -19.86 -4.22
C GLN A 12 25.61 -19.57 -4.99
N PRO A 13 24.58 -20.42 -4.89
CA PRO A 13 23.30 -20.11 -5.52
C PRO A 13 22.82 -18.76 -5.01
N MET A 14 22.42 -17.87 -5.93
CA MET A 14 21.91 -16.56 -5.54
C MET A 14 20.69 -16.74 -4.63
N LYS A 15 20.65 -15.97 -3.56
CA LYS A 15 19.51 -15.96 -2.65
C LYS A 15 18.28 -15.47 -3.38
N GLN A 16 17.20 -16.23 -3.27
CA GLN A 16 15.93 -15.91 -3.92
C GLN A 16 14.99 -15.23 -2.95
N ILE A 17 14.40 -14.13 -3.39
CA ILE A 17 13.33 -13.42 -2.69
C ILE A 17 12.09 -13.38 -3.57
N ALA A 18 10.90 -13.49 -2.97
CA ALA A 18 9.67 -13.19 -3.69
C ALA A 18 9.40 -11.69 -3.62
N PHE A 19 8.93 -11.12 -4.72
CA PHE A 19 8.51 -9.73 -4.77
C PHE A 19 7.14 -9.63 -5.43
N LEU A 20 6.13 -9.23 -4.64
CA LEU A 20 4.81 -8.86 -5.15
C LEU A 20 4.76 -7.34 -5.30
N PRO A 21 4.86 -6.81 -6.54
CA PRO A 21 4.96 -5.38 -6.77
C PRO A 21 3.61 -4.66 -6.67
N LEU A 22 3.67 -3.33 -6.63
CA LEU A 22 2.51 -2.44 -6.55
C LEU A 22 1.62 -2.47 -7.81
N ASP A 23 2.24 -2.54 -8.98
CA ASP A 23 1.58 -2.63 -10.29
C ASP A 23 2.55 -3.17 -11.37
N ASP A 24 2.14 -3.12 -12.64
CA ASP A 24 2.91 -3.63 -13.78
C ASP A 24 3.86 -2.62 -14.44
N ARG A 25 3.99 -1.40 -13.91
CA ARG A 25 4.87 -0.36 -14.47
C ARG A 25 6.34 -0.75 -14.29
N PRO A 26 7.24 -0.34 -15.21
CA PRO A 26 8.66 -0.69 -15.12
C PRO A 26 9.34 -0.31 -13.80
N VAL A 27 8.94 0.81 -13.20
CA VAL A 27 9.45 1.27 -11.89
C VAL A 27 9.11 0.29 -10.76
N ASN A 28 7.97 -0.40 -10.85
CA ASN A 28 7.51 -1.35 -9.84
C ASN A 28 7.85 -2.80 -10.20
N TYR A 29 8.11 -3.11 -11.47
CA TYR A 29 8.35 -4.49 -11.92
C TYR A 29 9.81 -4.72 -12.36
N ASP A 30 10.29 -3.95 -13.34
CA ASP A 30 11.60 -4.16 -13.97
C ASP A 30 12.75 -3.68 -13.07
N TYR A 31 12.61 -2.49 -12.48
CA TYR A 31 13.70 -1.86 -11.74
C TYR A 31 14.03 -2.60 -10.44
N PRO A 32 13.07 -3.10 -9.66
CA PRO A 32 13.37 -3.92 -8.48
C PRO A 32 14.13 -5.21 -8.83
N GLN A 33 13.87 -5.83 -9.98
CA GLN A 33 14.64 -6.98 -10.45
C GLN A 33 16.10 -6.62 -10.76
N ILE A 34 16.33 -5.46 -11.38
CA ILE A 34 17.68 -4.95 -11.68
C ILE A 34 18.43 -4.63 -10.38
N LEU A 35 17.75 -4.00 -9.42
CA LEU A 35 18.31 -3.67 -8.11
C LEU A 35 18.65 -4.93 -7.32
N ALA A 36 17.76 -5.91 -7.28
CA ALA A 36 18.00 -7.20 -6.62
C ALA A 36 19.24 -7.90 -7.19
N ARG A 37 19.34 -7.99 -8.52
CA ARG A 37 20.52 -8.58 -9.18
C ARG A 37 21.81 -7.83 -8.87
N SER A 38 21.75 -6.50 -8.81
CA SER A 38 22.90 -5.66 -8.45
C SER A 38 23.35 -5.89 -7.00
N ALA A 39 22.43 -6.34 -6.13
CA ALA A 39 22.70 -6.74 -4.75
C ALA A 39 23.06 -8.23 -4.59
N GLY A 40 23.22 -8.99 -5.69
CA GLY A 40 23.51 -10.44 -5.64
C GLY A 40 22.30 -11.31 -5.24
N LEU A 41 21.08 -10.79 -5.41
CA LEU A 41 19.82 -11.47 -5.16
C LEU A 41 19.08 -11.78 -6.47
N GLU A 42 18.22 -12.77 -6.44
CA GLU A 42 17.23 -13.02 -7.49
C GLU A 42 15.83 -12.70 -6.97
N ALA A 43 15.14 -11.74 -7.60
CA ALA A 43 13.75 -11.43 -7.29
C ALA A 43 12.82 -12.23 -8.21
N LEU A 44 12.04 -13.14 -7.61
CA LEU A 44 10.97 -13.86 -8.25
C LEU A 44 9.69 -13.01 -8.19
N LEU A 45 9.10 -12.73 -9.35
CA LEU A 45 7.88 -11.92 -9.49
C LEU A 45 6.76 -12.75 -10.12
N PRO A 46 5.48 -12.42 -9.90
CA PRO A 46 4.40 -13.04 -10.65
C PRO A 46 4.49 -12.62 -12.13
N PRO A 47 3.93 -13.41 -13.06
CA PRO A 47 3.74 -12.99 -14.45
C PRO A 47 3.08 -11.61 -14.53
N ARG A 48 3.67 -10.72 -15.35
CA ARG A 48 3.27 -9.31 -15.41
C ARG A 48 1.80 -9.12 -15.78
N GLU A 49 1.27 -10.00 -16.63
CA GLU A 49 -0.12 -9.97 -17.07
C GLU A 49 -1.14 -10.33 -15.97
N TRP A 50 -0.68 -10.82 -14.81
CA TRP A 50 -1.52 -11.05 -13.64
C TRP A 50 -1.68 -9.78 -12.80
N LEU A 51 -0.80 -8.81 -12.94
CA LEU A 51 -0.88 -7.53 -12.23
C LEU A 51 -1.90 -6.60 -12.91
N GLY A 52 -2.58 -5.83 -12.07
CA GLY A 52 -3.55 -4.82 -12.50
C GLY A 52 -2.88 -3.53 -12.94
N ASN A 53 -3.58 -2.77 -13.77
CA ASN A 53 -3.22 -1.42 -14.19
C ASN A 53 -4.51 -0.59 -14.43
N PRO A 54 -4.44 0.70 -14.80
CA PRO A 54 -5.63 1.54 -14.98
C PRO A 54 -6.64 0.99 -16.00
N TRP A 55 -6.20 0.15 -16.94
CA TRP A 55 -6.99 -0.35 -18.06
C TRP A 55 -7.39 -1.82 -17.92
N ARG A 56 -6.77 -2.56 -16.99
CA ARG A 56 -6.96 -4.01 -16.82
C ARG A 56 -6.97 -4.39 -15.33
N PRO A 57 -7.99 -5.12 -14.85
CA PRO A 57 -7.95 -5.66 -13.49
C PRO A 57 -6.86 -6.73 -13.34
N SER A 58 -6.34 -6.88 -12.12
CA SER A 58 -5.43 -7.99 -11.79
C SER A 58 -6.12 -9.35 -11.89
N GLN A 59 -5.36 -10.41 -12.14
CA GLN A 59 -5.78 -11.80 -11.94
C GLN A 59 -5.57 -12.18 -10.47
N HIS A 60 -6.39 -11.61 -9.60
CA HIS A 60 -6.15 -11.52 -8.14
C HIS A 60 -5.95 -12.88 -7.46
N GLU A 61 -6.79 -13.86 -7.77
CA GLU A 61 -6.65 -15.23 -7.23
C GLU A 61 -5.31 -15.86 -7.59
N LYS A 62 -4.84 -15.65 -8.82
CA LYS A 62 -3.53 -16.16 -9.26
C LYS A 62 -2.38 -15.50 -8.52
N LEU A 63 -2.49 -14.23 -8.15
CA LEU A 63 -1.46 -13.54 -7.36
C LEU A 63 -1.36 -14.11 -5.95
N VAL A 64 -2.50 -14.43 -5.32
CA VAL A 64 -2.56 -15.06 -4.00
C VAL A 64 -1.95 -16.47 -4.06
N ASP A 65 -2.37 -17.28 -5.03
CA ASP A 65 -1.85 -18.64 -5.20
C ASP A 65 -0.37 -18.67 -5.56
N TRP A 66 0.08 -17.72 -6.38
CA TRP A 66 1.50 -17.54 -6.69
C TRP A 66 2.32 -17.26 -5.43
N LEU A 67 1.85 -16.36 -4.57
CA LEU A 67 2.56 -16.01 -3.35
C LEU A 67 2.70 -17.21 -2.41
N ARG A 68 1.67 -18.07 -2.34
CA ARG A 68 1.69 -19.33 -1.58
C ARG A 68 2.65 -20.37 -2.18
N GLN A 69 2.77 -20.45 -3.51
CA GLN A 69 3.64 -21.44 -4.15
C GLN A 69 5.12 -21.00 -4.18
N VAL A 70 5.37 -19.71 -4.33
CA VAL A 70 6.73 -19.17 -4.38
C VAL A 70 7.38 -19.15 -2.99
N SER A 71 6.59 -19.16 -1.91
CA SER A 71 7.13 -19.14 -0.54
C SER A 71 8.04 -20.33 -0.24
N ASP A 72 7.80 -21.49 -0.86
CA ASP A 72 8.63 -22.69 -0.69
C ASP A 72 10.03 -22.58 -1.32
N GLN A 73 10.26 -21.56 -2.16
CA GLN A 73 11.47 -21.41 -2.96
C GLN A 73 12.35 -20.23 -2.50
N VAL A 74 11.87 -19.39 -1.58
CA VAL A 74 12.50 -18.10 -1.28
C VAL A 74 12.77 -17.93 0.21
N GLU A 75 13.86 -17.24 0.56
CA GLU A 75 14.24 -17.00 1.96
C GLU A 75 13.45 -15.85 2.61
N GLY A 76 12.80 -15.02 1.79
CA GLY A 76 12.03 -13.88 2.24
C GLY A 76 11.19 -13.29 1.12
N MET A 77 10.33 -12.36 1.48
CA MET A 77 9.42 -11.70 0.56
C MET A 77 9.25 -10.21 0.85
N ILE A 78 9.03 -9.47 -0.22
CA ILE A 78 8.64 -8.07 -0.21
C ILE A 78 7.25 -8.00 -0.87
N VAL A 79 6.27 -7.45 -0.15
CA VAL A 79 4.86 -7.55 -0.54
C VAL A 79 4.18 -6.18 -0.53
N ALA A 80 3.74 -5.72 -1.69
CA ALA A 80 2.76 -4.64 -1.78
C ALA A 80 1.40 -5.17 -1.33
N VAL A 81 0.99 -4.79 -0.12
CA VAL A 81 -0.26 -5.22 0.51
C VAL A 81 -1.45 -4.81 -0.33
N ASP A 82 -1.40 -3.65 -1.00
CA ASP A 82 -2.51 -3.17 -1.81
C ASP A 82 -2.78 -4.06 -3.04
N THR A 83 -1.72 -4.62 -3.62
CA THR A 83 -1.82 -5.64 -4.69
C THR A 83 -2.42 -6.93 -4.14
N LEU A 84 -1.95 -7.39 -2.98
CA LEU A 84 -2.45 -8.63 -2.37
C LEU A 84 -3.89 -8.52 -1.86
N ALA A 85 -4.26 -7.36 -1.31
CA ALA A 85 -5.54 -7.09 -0.68
C ALA A 85 -6.65 -6.78 -1.70
N TYR A 86 -6.32 -5.99 -2.73
CA TYR A 86 -7.31 -5.39 -3.64
C TYR A 86 -7.05 -5.68 -5.12
N GLY A 87 -5.89 -6.23 -5.47
CA GLY A 87 -5.47 -6.33 -6.86
C GLY A 87 -4.85 -5.04 -7.44
N GLY A 88 -4.47 -4.11 -6.57
CA GLY A 88 -3.77 -2.87 -6.92
C GLY A 88 -4.40 -1.60 -6.35
N LEU A 89 -3.68 -0.47 -6.46
CA LEU A 89 -4.08 0.81 -5.83
C LEU A 89 -5.40 1.39 -6.34
N ILE A 90 -5.67 1.30 -7.65
CA ILE A 90 -6.93 1.84 -8.19
C ILE A 90 -8.11 1.04 -7.63
N ARG A 91 -7.99 -0.30 -7.58
CA ARG A 91 -9.01 -1.17 -7.00
C ARG A 91 -9.22 -0.91 -5.51
N MET A 92 -8.15 -0.62 -4.76
CA MET A 92 -8.24 -0.18 -3.36
C MET A 92 -9.14 1.06 -3.19
N ARG A 93 -9.15 1.98 -4.18
CA ARG A 93 -9.91 3.24 -4.10
C ARG A 93 -11.35 3.12 -4.61
N ILE A 94 -11.63 2.22 -5.55
CA ILE A 94 -12.93 2.15 -6.21
C ILE A 94 -13.78 0.93 -5.83
N SER A 95 -13.19 -0.12 -5.24
CA SER A 95 -13.92 -1.35 -4.89
C SER A 95 -14.85 -1.13 -3.70
N ASP A 96 -16.03 -1.74 -3.75
CA ASP A 96 -17.03 -1.80 -2.67
C ASP A 96 -16.88 -3.05 -1.78
N GLU A 97 -15.82 -3.83 -1.98
CA GLU A 97 -15.60 -5.05 -1.19
C GLU A 97 -15.51 -4.74 0.31
N PRO A 98 -16.21 -5.51 1.16
CA PRO A 98 -16.16 -5.32 2.60
C PRO A 98 -14.78 -5.70 3.15
N TYR A 99 -14.45 -5.16 4.32
CA TYR A 99 -13.19 -5.43 5.01
C TYR A 99 -12.91 -6.93 5.14
N ASP A 100 -13.90 -7.76 5.46
CA ASP A 100 -13.71 -9.20 5.68
C ASP A 100 -13.22 -9.94 4.43
N SER A 101 -13.70 -9.54 3.24
CA SER A 101 -13.23 -10.11 1.96
C SER A 101 -11.80 -9.70 1.63
N VAL A 102 -11.39 -8.50 2.03
CA VAL A 102 -10.02 -8.01 1.85
C VAL A 102 -9.09 -8.71 2.85
N HIS A 103 -9.51 -8.76 4.11
CA HIS A 103 -8.79 -9.42 5.21
C HIS A 103 -8.56 -10.90 4.93
N SER A 104 -9.56 -11.62 4.42
CA SER A 104 -9.44 -13.06 4.13
C SER A 104 -8.31 -13.37 3.15
N ARG A 105 -8.09 -12.50 2.14
CA ARG A 105 -6.99 -12.65 1.17
C ARG A 105 -5.62 -12.42 1.79
N LEU A 106 -5.52 -11.50 2.74
CA LEU A 106 -4.27 -11.24 3.46
C LEU A 106 -3.87 -12.41 4.37
N SER A 107 -4.81 -13.28 4.76
CA SER A 107 -4.53 -14.46 5.60
C SER A 107 -3.48 -15.39 5.01
N VAL A 108 -3.25 -15.36 3.69
CA VAL A 108 -2.17 -16.13 3.06
C VAL A 108 -0.79 -15.81 3.67
N LEU A 109 -0.56 -14.58 4.14
CA LEU A 109 0.69 -14.22 4.81
C LEU A 109 0.84 -14.91 6.17
N ARG A 110 -0.28 -15.15 6.88
CA ARG A 110 -0.30 -15.96 8.11
C ARG A 110 0.00 -17.42 7.80
N GLU A 111 -0.65 -17.99 6.78
CA GLU A 111 -0.41 -19.37 6.32
C GLU A 111 1.08 -19.57 6.00
N ILE A 112 1.65 -18.69 5.18
CA ILE A 112 3.06 -18.76 4.80
C ILE A 112 3.98 -18.67 6.02
N LYS A 113 3.73 -17.75 6.95
CA LYS A 113 4.56 -17.61 8.16
C LYS A 113 4.47 -18.83 9.08
N MET A 114 3.31 -19.51 9.11
CA MET A 114 3.15 -20.75 9.86
C MET A 114 3.96 -21.90 9.25
N ASP A 115 3.94 -22.03 7.93
CA ASP A 115 4.68 -23.07 7.21
C ASP A 115 6.19 -22.78 7.16
N HIS A 116 6.56 -21.49 7.12
CA HIS A 116 7.94 -21.01 7.03
C HIS A 116 8.28 -19.96 8.12
N PRO A 117 8.40 -20.34 9.41
CA PRO A 117 8.56 -19.39 10.52
C PRO A 117 9.79 -18.48 10.45
N SER A 118 10.86 -18.92 9.77
CA SER A 118 12.08 -18.14 9.58
C SER A 118 12.01 -17.13 8.43
N GLN A 119 11.02 -17.26 7.55
CA GLN A 119 10.92 -16.46 6.33
C GLN A 119 10.60 -15.00 6.67
N LYS A 120 11.39 -14.09 6.11
CA LYS A 120 11.25 -12.65 6.34
C LYS A 120 10.15 -12.06 5.46
N ILE A 121 9.25 -11.28 6.04
CA ILE A 121 8.18 -10.60 5.32
C ILE A 121 8.30 -9.09 5.52
N ILE A 122 8.65 -8.38 4.45
CA ILE A 122 8.62 -6.92 4.39
C ILE A 122 7.38 -6.53 3.60
N ALA A 123 6.62 -5.56 4.11
CA ALA A 123 5.37 -5.14 3.48
C ALA A 123 5.33 -3.63 3.25
N SER A 124 4.62 -3.21 2.21
CA SER A 124 4.18 -1.83 2.02
C SER A 124 2.66 -1.77 1.91
N SER A 125 2.04 -0.77 2.53
CA SER A 125 0.60 -0.53 2.42
C SER A 125 0.33 0.97 2.34
N VAL A 126 -0.15 1.42 1.19
CA VAL A 126 -0.32 2.85 0.89
C VAL A 126 -1.45 3.44 1.74
N ILE A 127 -1.19 4.62 2.30
CA ILE A 127 -2.23 5.44 2.91
C ILE A 127 -2.98 6.11 1.76
N GLN A 128 -4.27 5.80 1.61
CA GLN A 128 -5.08 6.27 0.51
C GLN A 128 -5.02 7.80 0.38
N ARG A 129 -4.59 8.28 -0.80
CA ARG A 129 -4.57 9.71 -1.14
C ARG A 129 -5.95 10.37 -1.06
N VAL A 130 -5.95 11.70 -1.08
CA VAL A 130 -7.12 12.52 -1.41
C VAL A 130 -6.77 13.36 -2.63
N CYS A 131 -7.23 12.95 -3.82
CA CYS A 131 -6.88 13.59 -5.08
C CYS A 131 -7.37 15.05 -5.13
N ARG A 132 -6.50 15.96 -5.58
CA ARG A 132 -6.80 17.42 -5.61
C ARG A 132 -7.63 17.86 -6.82
N SER A 133 -7.81 16.99 -7.80
CA SER A 133 -8.40 17.32 -9.09
C SER A 133 -9.77 16.67 -9.29
N ASN A 134 -10.56 17.26 -10.18
CA ASN A 134 -11.79 16.66 -10.68
C ASN A 134 -11.46 15.66 -11.79
N SER A 135 -11.09 14.44 -11.39
CA SER A 135 -10.78 13.33 -12.30
C SER A 135 -11.30 12.02 -11.74
N SER A 136 -11.91 11.19 -12.59
CA SER A 136 -12.32 9.82 -12.25
C SER A 136 -11.43 8.76 -12.92
N GLU A 137 -10.20 9.11 -13.28
CA GLU A 137 -9.25 8.18 -13.90
C GLU A 137 -8.88 7.02 -12.94
N GLU A 138 -8.69 7.35 -11.66
CA GLU A 138 -8.30 6.39 -10.62
C GLU A 138 -9.26 6.41 -9.41
N GLU A 139 -10.34 7.17 -9.51
CA GLU A 139 -11.35 7.38 -8.46
C GLU A 139 -12.74 7.05 -9.02
N LYS A 140 -13.75 6.90 -8.15
CA LYS A 140 -15.13 6.64 -8.59
C LYS A 140 -15.70 7.80 -9.44
N PRO A 141 -16.73 7.57 -10.29
CA PRO A 141 -17.24 8.58 -11.22
C PRO A 141 -17.63 9.92 -10.60
N TYR A 142 -18.12 9.94 -9.35
CA TYR A 142 -18.46 11.19 -8.67
C TYR A 142 -17.26 12.12 -8.44
N TRP A 143 -16.03 11.60 -8.45
CA TRP A 143 -14.82 12.40 -8.24
C TRP A 143 -14.57 13.39 -9.38
N ALA A 144 -15.01 13.08 -10.61
CA ALA A 144 -14.95 14.01 -11.73
C ALA A 144 -15.83 15.27 -11.53
N ILE A 145 -16.80 15.22 -10.61
CA ILE A 145 -17.75 16.32 -10.35
C ILE A 145 -17.42 17.02 -9.02
N TYR A 146 -17.08 16.23 -8.00
CA TYR A 146 -16.93 16.71 -6.62
C TYR A 146 -15.50 16.63 -6.07
N GLY A 147 -14.52 16.13 -6.82
CA GLY A 147 -13.16 15.84 -6.33
C GLY A 147 -12.47 17.01 -5.64
N THR A 148 -12.43 18.19 -6.26
CA THR A 148 -11.83 19.40 -5.67
C THR A 148 -12.56 19.85 -4.40
N ARG A 149 -13.89 19.71 -4.37
CA ARG A 149 -14.73 20.03 -3.20
C ARG A 149 -14.50 19.04 -2.07
N LEU A 150 -14.43 17.73 -2.38
CA LEU A 150 -14.14 16.67 -1.41
C LEU A 150 -12.75 16.83 -0.82
N PHE A 151 -11.75 17.16 -1.64
CA PHE A 151 -10.41 17.50 -1.16
C PHE A 151 -10.44 18.69 -0.19
N ARG A 152 -11.09 19.80 -0.58
CA ARG A 152 -11.17 20.99 0.28
C ARG A 152 -11.96 20.72 1.57
N PHE A 153 -13.06 19.98 1.48
CA PHE A 153 -13.85 19.55 2.61
C PHE A 153 -13.03 18.72 3.59
N SER A 154 -12.28 17.73 3.07
CA SER A 154 -11.35 16.90 3.83
C SER A 154 -10.27 17.72 4.53
N TYR A 155 -9.66 18.67 3.81
CA TYR A 155 -8.64 19.58 4.32
C TYR A 155 -9.17 20.41 5.50
N LEU A 156 -10.30 21.08 5.30
CA LEU A 156 -10.91 21.95 6.30
C LEU A 156 -11.43 21.18 7.51
N GLN A 157 -11.96 19.97 7.30
CA GLN A 157 -12.41 19.13 8.41
C GLN A 157 -11.24 18.71 9.31
N HIS A 158 -10.10 18.32 8.72
CA HIS A 158 -8.89 18.01 9.51
C HIS A 158 -8.35 19.27 10.21
N LYS A 159 -8.24 20.39 9.50
CA LYS A 159 -7.77 21.66 10.09
C LYS A 159 -8.67 22.12 11.25
N SER A 160 -10.00 21.99 11.09
CA SER A 160 -10.98 22.29 12.13
C SER A 160 -10.86 21.35 13.34
N ALA A 161 -10.62 20.05 13.12
CA ALA A 161 -10.40 19.09 14.20
C ALA A 161 -9.16 19.42 15.05
N LEU A 162 -8.18 20.11 14.48
CA LEU A 162 -7.00 20.62 15.18
C LEU A 162 -7.20 22.00 15.82
N GLN A 163 -8.39 22.60 15.67
CA GLN A 163 -8.70 23.96 16.11
C GLN A 163 -7.84 25.05 15.42
N GLU A 164 -7.38 24.76 14.21
CA GLU A 164 -6.51 25.67 13.42
C GLU A 164 -7.27 26.37 12.28
N ALA A 165 -8.56 26.07 12.10
CA ALA A 165 -9.40 26.70 11.08
C ALA A 165 -9.90 28.08 11.53
N SER A 166 -9.82 29.05 10.62
CA SER A 166 -10.41 30.38 10.81
C SER A 166 -11.95 30.36 10.78
N PRO A 167 -12.64 31.39 11.30
CA PRO A 167 -14.09 31.51 11.20
C PRO A 167 -14.62 31.43 9.75
N GLU A 168 -13.89 32.03 8.80
CA GLU A 168 -14.21 32.00 7.37
C GLU A 168 -14.10 30.58 6.81
N GLU A 169 -13.06 29.85 7.17
CA GLU A 169 -12.86 28.44 6.80
C GLU A 169 -13.91 27.52 7.42
N LEU A 170 -14.39 27.80 8.64
CA LEU A 170 -15.48 27.05 9.26
C LEU A 170 -16.81 27.29 8.52
N HIS A 171 -17.04 28.51 8.05
CA HIS A 171 -18.20 28.83 7.20
C HIS A 171 -18.10 28.11 5.84
N GLU A 172 -16.92 28.12 5.21
CA GLU A 172 -16.64 27.38 3.97
C GLU A 172 -16.88 25.88 4.15
N LEU A 173 -16.40 25.28 5.25
CA LEU A 173 -16.63 23.88 5.58
C LEU A 173 -18.12 23.54 5.67
N ALA A 174 -18.91 24.41 6.31
CA ALA A 174 -20.36 24.24 6.41
C ALA A 174 -21.05 24.32 5.03
N ALA A 175 -20.62 25.26 4.17
CA ALA A 175 -21.13 25.39 2.81
C ALA A 175 -20.81 24.15 1.96
N LEU A 176 -19.55 23.68 1.98
CA LEU A 176 -19.12 22.48 1.25
C LEU A 176 -19.92 21.24 1.67
N LYS A 177 -20.26 21.12 2.95
CA LYS A 177 -21.11 20.03 3.45
C LYS A 177 -22.50 20.01 2.80
N THR A 178 -23.02 21.16 2.39
CA THR A 178 -24.31 21.26 1.70
C THR A 178 -24.21 21.10 0.18
N GLU A 179 -23.03 21.39 -0.41
CA GLU A 179 -22.80 21.26 -1.85
C GLU A 179 -22.52 19.82 -2.29
N ILE A 180 -21.96 19.00 -1.41
CA ILE A 180 -21.59 17.62 -1.71
C ILE A 180 -22.70 16.70 -1.19
N PRO A 181 -23.30 15.85 -2.04
CA PRO A 181 -24.29 14.87 -1.59
C PRO A 181 -23.77 13.97 -0.47
N ASP A 182 -24.58 13.75 0.56
CA ASP A 182 -24.20 13.00 1.76
C ASP A 182 -23.80 11.56 1.42
N GLU A 183 -24.45 10.93 0.44
CA GLU A 183 -24.14 9.58 -0.03
C GLU A 183 -22.72 9.49 -0.61
N ILE A 184 -22.21 10.56 -1.23
CA ILE A 184 -20.85 10.60 -1.79
C ILE A 184 -19.82 10.70 -0.67
N ILE A 185 -20.07 11.56 0.33
CA ILE A 185 -19.20 11.66 1.52
C ILE A 185 -19.19 10.31 2.26
N GLN A 186 -20.36 9.69 2.43
CA GLN A 186 -20.49 8.41 3.10
C GLN A 186 -19.75 7.30 2.36
N ASP A 187 -19.97 7.15 1.06
CA ASP A 187 -19.28 6.16 0.22
C ASP A 187 -17.76 6.31 0.32
N TYR A 188 -17.25 7.52 0.06
CA TYR A 188 -15.81 7.75 0.07
C TYR A 188 -15.21 7.51 1.46
N THR A 189 -15.86 8.00 2.52
CA THR A 189 -15.35 7.78 3.90
C THR A 189 -15.45 6.33 4.34
N GLN A 190 -16.40 5.53 3.84
CA GLN A 190 -16.45 4.09 4.12
C GLN A 190 -15.28 3.34 3.49
N ILE A 191 -14.96 3.64 2.23
CA ILE A 191 -13.78 3.09 1.53
C ILE A 191 -12.50 3.44 2.30
N ARG A 192 -12.36 4.72 2.71
CA ARG A 192 -11.21 5.15 3.53
C ARG A 192 -11.11 4.42 4.85
N ARG A 193 -12.23 4.27 5.58
CA ARG A 193 -12.26 3.52 6.85
C ARG A 193 -11.79 2.07 6.66
N ARG A 194 -12.22 1.40 5.60
CA ARG A 194 -11.78 0.04 5.26
C ARG A 194 -10.26 0.00 5.01
N ASN A 195 -9.75 0.90 4.17
CA ASN A 195 -8.34 0.91 3.80
C ASN A 195 -7.45 1.27 4.99
N HIS A 196 -7.88 2.22 5.81
CA HIS A 196 -7.21 2.56 7.07
C HIS A 196 -7.22 1.40 8.07
N ALA A 197 -8.29 0.61 8.13
CA ALA A 197 -8.33 -0.60 8.95
C ALA A 197 -7.28 -1.63 8.49
N VAL A 198 -7.07 -1.78 7.17
CA VAL A 198 -5.98 -2.61 6.63
C VAL A 198 -4.61 -2.06 7.01
N ASN A 199 -4.38 -0.74 6.91
CA ASN A 199 -3.09 -0.16 7.36
C ASN A 199 -2.83 -0.44 8.86
N ARG A 200 -3.87 -0.35 9.70
CA ARG A 200 -3.76 -0.67 11.14
C ARG A 200 -3.49 -2.15 11.39
N LEU A 201 -4.15 -3.03 10.65
CA LEU A 201 -3.88 -4.47 10.69
C LEU A 201 -2.42 -4.78 10.38
N MET A 202 -1.81 -4.08 9.41
CA MET A 202 -0.39 -4.28 9.12
C MET A 202 0.50 -3.88 10.30
N ILE A 203 0.17 -2.83 11.05
CA ILE A 203 0.87 -2.47 12.29
C ILE A 203 0.70 -3.57 13.34
N ASP A 204 -0.52 -4.09 13.50
CA ASP A 204 -0.80 -5.20 14.41
C ASP A 204 0.06 -6.44 14.03
N TRP A 205 0.22 -6.73 12.74
CA TRP A 205 1.04 -7.85 12.26
C TRP A 205 2.55 -7.63 12.43
N VAL A 206 3.02 -6.38 12.45
CA VAL A 206 4.40 -6.09 12.86
C VAL A 206 4.56 -6.36 14.36
N GLU A 207 3.61 -5.93 15.19
CA GLU A 207 3.64 -6.17 16.64
C GLU A 207 3.65 -7.67 16.96
N GLU A 208 2.81 -8.45 16.28
CA GLU A 208 2.73 -9.92 16.39
C GLU A 208 3.97 -10.66 15.83
N GLY A 209 4.87 -9.96 15.12
CA GLY A 209 6.07 -10.55 14.52
C GLY A 209 5.82 -11.32 13.22
N LEU A 210 4.63 -11.20 12.63
CA LEU A 210 4.32 -11.74 11.31
C LEU A 210 5.10 -10.97 10.23
N LEU A 211 5.01 -9.64 10.27
CA LEU A 211 5.77 -8.73 9.41
C LEU A 211 7.07 -8.32 10.12
N ASP A 212 8.19 -8.47 9.40
CA ASP A 212 9.51 -8.08 9.88
C ASP A 212 9.75 -6.57 9.71
N TYR A 213 9.17 -5.97 8.66
CA TYR A 213 9.21 -4.53 8.43
C TYR A 213 7.98 -4.05 7.65
N LEU A 214 7.52 -2.82 7.94
CA LEU A 214 6.37 -2.19 7.31
C LEU A 214 6.66 -0.75 6.84
N LEU A 215 6.35 -0.49 5.58
CA LEU A 215 6.31 0.85 5.00
C LEU A 215 4.85 1.29 4.82
N LEU A 216 4.49 2.45 5.37
CA LEU A 216 3.19 3.09 5.17
C LEU A 216 3.38 4.40 4.39
N PRO A 217 3.58 4.31 3.06
CA PRO A 217 3.78 5.49 2.23
C PRO A 217 2.50 6.34 2.12
N GLN A 218 2.70 7.64 2.03
CA GLN A 218 1.66 8.63 1.81
C GLN A 218 1.66 9.06 0.35
N ASP A 219 0.56 8.73 -0.33
CA ASP A 219 0.28 9.21 -1.68
C ASP A 219 -0.43 10.58 -1.59
N ASP A 220 -0.05 11.53 -2.46
CA ASP A 220 -0.42 12.96 -2.46
C ASP A 220 -0.44 13.65 -1.08
N THR A 221 0.68 14.27 -0.70
CA THR A 221 0.77 14.99 0.60
C THR A 221 0.19 16.40 0.55
N ALA A 222 -0.26 16.93 1.70
CA ALA A 222 -0.74 18.29 1.91
C ALA A 222 -0.56 18.68 3.39
N ASP A 223 -0.79 19.94 3.77
CA ASP A 223 -0.68 20.37 5.17
C ASP A 223 -1.76 19.73 6.06
N TYR A 224 -2.97 19.59 5.51
CA TYR A 224 -4.14 18.98 6.15
C TYR A 224 -4.91 18.12 5.14
N GLY A 225 -5.91 17.38 5.64
CA GLY A 225 -6.64 16.38 4.87
C GLY A 225 -6.78 15.06 5.63
N TRP A 226 -7.70 14.21 5.19
CA TRP A 226 -7.99 12.92 5.82
C TRP A 226 -6.79 11.99 5.76
N ASN A 227 -6.09 11.93 4.62
CA ASN A 227 -4.86 11.15 4.47
C ASN A 227 -3.77 11.60 5.46
N ILE A 228 -3.66 12.91 5.71
CA ILE A 228 -2.70 13.45 6.68
C ILE A 228 -3.11 13.11 8.12
N ALA A 229 -4.41 13.20 8.43
CA ALA A 229 -4.91 12.81 9.75
C ALA A 229 -4.66 11.33 10.02
N GLU A 230 -5.00 10.46 9.06
CA GLU A 230 -4.76 9.02 9.13
C GLU A 230 -3.28 8.69 9.28
N ALA A 231 -2.40 9.35 8.53
CA ALA A 231 -0.97 9.13 8.64
C ALA A 231 -0.40 9.56 10.00
N ARG A 232 -0.88 10.68 10.57
CA ARG A 232 -0.52 11.11 11.93
C ARG A 232 -0.98 10.10 12.97
N LEU A 233 -2.18 9.53 12.81
CA LEU A 233 -2.69 8.46 13.67
C LEU A 233 -1.83 7.20 13.60
N LEU A 234 -1.49 6.73 12.40
CA LEU A 234 -0.62 5.55 12.19
C LEU A 234 0.78 5.79 12.77
N GLN A 235 1.36 6.96 12.54
CA GLN A 235 2.67 7.33 13.08
C GLN A 235 2.65 7.38 14.62
N SER A 236 1.60 7.93 15.21
CA SER A 236 1.40 7.95 16.66
C SER A 236 1.25 6.54 17.23
N ASP A 237 0.50 5.66 16.53
CA ASP A 237 0.32 4.26 16.90
C ASP A 237 1.65 3.49 16.92
N ILE A 238 2.44 3.60 15.83
CA ILE A 238 3.78 3.01 15.73
C ILE A 238 4.68 3.46 16.90
N ARG A 239 4.70 4.76 17.20
CA ARG A 239 5.51 5.31 18.30
C ARG A 239 5.04 4.79 19.66
N ARG A 240 3.75 4.80 19.91
CA ARG A 240 3.16 4.36 21.19
C ARG A 240 3.44 2.89 21.47
N ARG A 241 3.44 2.05 20.43
CA ARG A 241 3.74 0.60 20.53
C ARG A 241 5.24 0.27 20.48
N GLY A 242 6.12 1.27 20.36
CA GLY A 242 7.58 1.06 20.29
C GLY A 242 8.05 0.39 19.00
N LEU A 243 7.31 0.52 17.90
CA LEU A 243 7.57 -0.17 16.64
C LEU A 243 8.41 0.66 15.64
N THR A 244 8.96 1.80 16.05
CA THR A 244 9.66 2.74 15.16
C THR A 244 10.89 2.18 14.44
N GLY A 245 11.46 1.07 14.91
CA GLY A 245 12.54 0.36 14.22
C GLY A 245 12.07 -0.66 13.16
N ARG A 246 10.76 -0.93 13.08
CA ARG A 246 10.16 -1.95 12.21
C ARG A 246 8.96 -1.46 11.40
N ALA A 247 8.46 -0.26 11.67
CA ALA A 247 7.39 0.35 10.91
C ALA A 247 7.60 1.86 10.80
N ILE A 248 7.39 2.43 9.61
CA ILE A 248 7.47 3.88 9.38
C ILE A 248 6.36 4.35 8.47
N THR A 249 5.94 5.61 8.66
CA THR A 249 5.23 6.37 7.63
C THR A 249 6.24 7.12 6.77
N TYR A 250 6.04 7.13 5.46
CA TYR A 250 7.00 7.72 4.49
C TYR A 250 6.27 8.68 3.53
N PRO A 251 6.81 9.86 3.22
CA PRO A 251 6.20 10.76 2.23
C PRO A 251 6.51 10.27 0.81
N GLY A 252 5.47 10.01 0.01
CA GLY A 252 5.60 9.53 -1.37
C GLY A 252 5.36 8.03 -1.49
N ALA A 253 4.51 7.64 -2.44
CA ALA A 253 4.23 6.25 -2.76
C ALA A 253 4.91 5.77 -4.05
N ASP A 254 5.34 6.70 -4.93
CA ASP A 254 6.01 6.37 -6.19
C ASP A 254 7.50 6.01 -6.00
N GLU A 255 8.04 6.27 -4.80
CA GLU A 255 9.44 6.01 -4.43
C GLU A 255 9.66 4.68 -3.68
N ILE A 256 8.63 3.84 -3.56
CA ILE A 256 8.61 2.63 -2.73
C ILE A 256 8.94 1.37 -3.53
#